data_AF-A0A537S1Y4-F1
#
_entry.id   AF-A0A537S1Y4-F1
#
_cell.length_a   1.000
_cell.length_b   1.000
_cell.length_c   1.000
_cell.angle_alpha   90.00
_cell.angle_beta   90.00
_cell.angle_gamma   90.00
#
_symmetry.space_group_name_H-M   'P 1'
#
loop_
_entity.id
_entity.type
_entity.pdbx_description
1 polymer ?
#
loop_
_entity_poly.entity_id
_entity_poly.type
_entity_poly.pdbx_seq_one_letter_code
_entity_poly.pdbx_strand_id
1 'polypeptide(L)'
;MSVMLRPATASEIIEICGYLDDGVVTRILATGASPAEVLEGFTWATADDQIGTELRHGRVGAGGAVYEILMQEEPDPEELGR
;
A
#
# COMPACT_ATOMS: atom_id res chain seq x y z
N MET A 1 12.89 17.59 -4.86
CA MET A 1 11.58 17.06 -5.29
C MET A 1 10.57 17.49 -4.24
N SER A 2 9.59 18.34 -4.57
CA SER A 2 8.52 18.67 -3.62
C SER A 2 7.68 17.43 -3.40
N VAL A 3 7.76 16.85 -2.20
CA VAL A 3 6.78 15.86 -1.72
C VAL A 3 5.41 16.54 -1.80
N MET A 4 4.52 16.04 -2.65
CA MET A 4 3.15 16.53 -2.71
C MET A 4 2.46 16.14 -1.40
N LEU A 5 2.27 17.11 -0.51
CA LEU A 5 1.57 16.96 0.80
C LEU A 5 0.05 16.75 0.67
N ARG A 6 -0.45 16.42 -0.52
CA ARG A 6 -1.88 16.18 -0.73
C ARG A 6 -2.16 14.68 -0.67
N PRO A 7 -3.33 14.28 -0.14
CA PRO A 7 -3.81 12.92 -0.29
C PRO A 7 -3.86 12.50 -1.76
N ALA A 8 -3.52 11.24 -2.02
CA ALA A 8 -3.71 10.60 -3.31
C ALA A 8 -5.20 10.50 -3.62
N THR A 9 -5.54 10.62 -4.89
CA THR A 9 -6.89 10.36 -5.39
C THR A 9 -7.06 8.88 -5.72
N ALA A 10 -8.30 8.41 -5.83
CA ALA A 10 -8.61 7.03 -6.22
C ALA A 10 -7.93 6.64 -7.54
N SER A 11 -7.96 7.53 -8.53
CA SER A 11 -7.33 7.30 -9.83
C SER A 11 -5.82 7.16 -9.72
N GLU A 12 -5.15 7.96 -8.89
CA GLU A 12 -3.70 7.85 -8.66
C GLU A 12 -3.33 6.57 -7.91
N ILE A 13 -4.14 6.16 -6.94
CA ILE A 13 -3.94 4.89 -6.22
C ILE A 13 -4.02 3.72 -7.19
N ILE A 14 -5.03 3.71 -8.07
CA ILE A 14 -5.20 2.68 -9.11
C ILE A 14 -4.06 2.75 -10.15
N GLU A 15 -3.59 3.95 -10.50
CA GLU A 15 -2.46 4.11 -11.42
C GLU A 15 -1.16 3.54 -10.84
N ILE A 16 -0.94 3.71 -9.54
CA ILE A 16 0.26 3.25 -8.82
C ILE A 16 0.21 1.75 -8.53
N CYS A 17 -0.87 1.27 -7.91
CA CYS A 17 -1.00 -0.09 -7.41
C CYS A 17 -1.58 -1.07 -8.46
N GLY A 18 -2.14 -0.55 -9.55
CA GLY A 18 -2.89 -1.34 -10.52
C GLY A 18 -4.35 -1.56 -10.11
N TYR A 19 -4.95 -2.62 -10.64
CA TYR A 19 -6.35 -2.95 -10.35
C TYR A 19 -6.49 -3.42 -8.89
N LEU A 20 -7.16 -2.61 -8.09
CA LEU A 20 -7.51 -2.89 -6.70
C LEU A 20 -9.03 -2.87 -6.55
N ASP A 21 -9.56 -3.67 -5.65
CA ASP A 21 -10.97 -3.61 -5.26
C ASP A 21 -11.33 -2.25 -4.65
N ASP A 22 -12.56 -1.79 -4.89
CA ASP A 22 -13.05 -0.49 -4.41
C ASP A 22 -12.95 -0.36 -2.88
N GLY A 23 -13.09 -1.47 -2.15
CA GLY A 23 -12.93 -1.52 -0.68
C GLY A 23 -11.49 -1.26 -0.23
N VAL A 24 -10.51 -1.67 -1.03
CA VAL A 24 -9.07 -1.44 -0.79
C VAL A 24 -8.74 0.00 -1.07
N VAL A 25 -9.17 0.51 -2.23
CA VAL A 25 -9.00 1.90 -2.62
C VAL A 25 -9.60 2.84 -1.56
N THR A 26 -10.78 2.51 -1.04
CA THR A 26 -11.43 3.28 0.04
C THR A 26 -10.60 3.29 1.33
N ARG A 27 -10.03 2.15 1.73
CA ARG A 27 -9.16 2.07 2.91
C ARG A 27 -7.86 2.85 2.72
N ILE A 28 -7.23 2.76 1.54
CA ILE A 28 -6.03 3.54 1.21
C ILE A 28 -6.35 5.04 1.25
N LEU A 29 -7.47 5.48 0.68
CA LEU A 29 -7.91 6.88 0.75
C LEU A 29 -8.10 7.36 2.19
N ALA A 30 -8.64 6.51 3.07
CA ALA A 30 -8.87 6.85 4.48
C ALA A 30 -7.57 7.06 5.27
N THR A 31 -6.43 6.55 4.79
CA THR A 31 -5.11 6.81 5.39
C THR A 31 -4.62 8.24 5.18
N GLY A 32 -5.16 8.94 4.17
CA GLY A 32 -4.67 10.26 3.76
C GLY A 32 -3.30 10.24 3.10
N ALA A 33 -2.79 9.06 2.73
CA ALA A 33 -1.48 8.89 2.10
C ALA A 33 -1.38 9.74 0.82
N SER A 34 -0.24 10.40 0.67
CA SER A 34 0.14 11.05 -0.59
C SER A 34 0.49 10.02 -1.66
N PRO A 35 0.50 10.40 -2.95
CA PRO A 35 0.92 9.49 -4.02
C PRO A 35 2.31 8.87 -3.79
N ALA A 36 3.23 9.62 -3.16
CA ALA A 36 4.56 9.13 -2.82
C ALA A 36 4.51 8.03 -1.74
N GLU A 37 3.68 8.21 -0.71
CA GLU A 37 3.50 7.23 0.36
C GLU A 37 2.75 5.98 -0.13
N VAL A 38 1.80 6.14 -1.06
CA VAL A 38 1.12 5.01 -1.71
C VAL A 38 2.12 4.17 -2.51
N LEU A 39 2.98 4.82 -3.31
CA LEU A 39 4.03 4.16 -4.07
C LEU A 39 5.04 3.46 -3.15
N GLU A 40 5.41 4.09 -2.04
CA GLU A 40 6.30 3.51 -1.04
C GLU A 40 5.69 2.23 -0.44
N GLY A 41 4.45 2.29 0.04
CA GLY A 41 3.74 1.13 0.58
C GLY A 41 3.58 -0.01 -0.43
N PHE A 42 3.26 0.33 -1.67
CA PHE A 42 3.17 -0.65 -2.77
C PHE A 42 4.53 -1.28 -3.09
N THR A 43 5.59 -0.49 -3.17
CA THR A 43 6.97 -0.98 -3.40
C THR A 43 7.34 -2.00 -2.33
N TRP A 44 6.99 -1.75 -1.07
CA TRP A 44 7.23 -2.69 0.02
C TRP A 44 6.39 -3.96 -0.07
N ALA A 45 5.13 -3.87 -0.49
CA ALA A 45 4.26 -5.03 -0.67
C ALA A 45 4.78 -5.96 -1.78
N THR A 46 5.35 -5.38 -2.85
CA THR A 46 5.90 -6.14 -3.99
C THR A 46 7.36 -6.56 -3.83
N ALA A 47 8.05 -6.05 -2.82
CA ALA A 47 9.45 -6.40 -2.58
C ALA A 47 9.53 -7.79 -1.94
N ASP A 48 9.77 -8.80 -2.78
CA ASP A 48 10.11 -10.17 -2.39
C ASP A 48 11.22 -10.16 -1.32
N ASP A 49 11.14 -11.05 -0.32
CA ASP A 49 11.79 -11.14 1.01
C ASP A 49 13.26 -10.65 1.21
N GLN A 50 13.98 -10.26 0.16
CA GLN A 50 15.33 -9.68 0.21
C GLN A 50 15.41 -8.32 0.92
N ILE A 51 14.30 -7.61 1.15
CA ILE A 51 14.27 -6.34 1.89
C ILE A 51 13.60 -6.49 3.28
N GLY A 52 13.66 -7.69 3.87
CA GLY A 52 12.95 -8.01 5.12
C GLY A 52 13.47 -7.38 6.42
N THR A 53 14.64 -6.73 6.45
CA THR A 53 15.26 -6.27 7.71
C THR A 53 15.46 -4.77 7.85
N GLU A 54 15.79 -4.02 6.78
CA GLU A 54 16.01 -2.56 6.89
C GLU A 54 14.72 -1.74 6.85
N LEU A 55 13.71 -2.18 6.08
CA LEU A 55 12.44 -1.45 5.91
C LEU A 55 11.48 -1.56 7.10
N ARG A 56 11.68 -2.52 8.02
CA ARG A 56 10.83 -2.67 9.21
C ARG A 56 10.87 -1.43 10.12
N HIS A 57 11.97 -0.66 10.06
CA HIS A 57 12.13 0.61 10.78
C HIS A 57 11.45 1.82 10.09
N GLY A 58 10.96 1.66 8.84
CA GLY A 58 10.32 2.71 8.04
C GLY A 58 8.79 2.64 7.95
N ARG A 59 8.15 1.59 8.47
CA ARG A 59 6.69 1.37 8.40
C ARG A 59 5.88 2.24 9.37
N VAL A 60 6.22 3.53 9.48
CA VAL A 60 5.52 4.51 10.32
C VAL A 60 4.91 5.59 9.45
N GLY A 61 3.65 5.95 9.72
CA GLY A 61 2.92 6.94 8.93
C GLY A 61 2.02 6.31 7.86
N ALA A 62 1.57 7.12 6.89
CA ALA A 62 0.54 6.70 5.95
C ALA A 62 1.05 5.62 4.97
N GLY A 63 2.31 5.66 4.54
CA GLY A 63 2.91 4.62 3.68
C GLY A 63 2.94 3.23 4.32
N GLY A 64 3.21 3.16 5.63
CA GLY A 64 3.12 1.90 6.40
C GLY A 64 1.69 1.37 6.48
N ALA A 65 0.70 2.24 6.67
CA ALA A 65 -0.71 1.83 6.67
C ALA A 65 -1.16 1.29 5.30
N VAL A 66 -0.69 1.89 4.20
CA VAL A 66 -0.96 1.39 2.84
C VAL A 66 -0.37 -0.01 2.65
N TYR A 67 0.86 -0.24 3.08
CA TYR A 67 1.48 -1.57 3.04
C TYR A 67 0.64 -2.62 3.77
N GLU A 68 0.23 -2.34 5.01
CA GLU A 68 -0.59 -3.29 5.79
C GLU A 68 -1.94 -3.58 5.13
N ILE A 69 -2.57 -2.59 4.50
CA ILE A 69 -3.82 -2.78 3.74
C ILE A 69 -3.58 -3.71 2.56
N LEU A 70 -2.53 -3.50 1.78
CA LEU A 70 -2.24 -4.32 0.59
C LEU A 70 -1.89 -5.77 0.95
N MET A 71 -1.14 -5.98 2.04
CA MET A 71 -0.80 -7.33 2.52
C MET A 71 -2.01 -8.11 3.04
N GLN A 72 -3.09 -7.44 3.46
CA GLN A 72 -4.33 -8.09 3.90
C GLN A 72 -5.24 -8.52 2.73
N GLU A 73 -4.98 -8.03 1.52
CA GLU A 73 -5.77 -8.36 0.32
C GLU A 73 -5.21 -9.55 -0.47
N GLU A 74 -3.98 -9.98 -0.19
CA GLU A 74 -3.57 -11.28 -0.69
C GLU A 74 -4.43 -12.35 0.00
N PRO A 75 -5.22 -13.13 -0.76
CA PRO A 75 -6.10 -14.12 -0.18
C PRO A 75 -5.26 -15.09 0.64
N ASP A 76 -5.66 -15.30 1.89
CA ASP A 76 -5.04 -16.27 2.76
C ASP A 76 -5.04 -17.62 2.02
N PRO A 77 -3.88 -18.25 1.77
CA PRO A 77 -3.81 -19.50 1.02
C PRO A 77 -4.63 -20.62 1.70
N GLU A 78 -5.05 -20.44 2.95
CA GLU A 78 -5.91 -21.37 3.69
C GLU A 78 -7.42 -21.26 3.32
N GLU A 79 -7.90 -20.20 2.67
CA GLU A 79 -9.31 -20.09 2.24
C GLU A 79 -9.62 -20.79 0.89
N LEU A 80 -8.60 -21.12 0.09
CA LEU A 80 -8.78 -21.84 -1.19
C LEU A 80 -8.88 -23.37 -1.04
N GLY A 81 -8.85 -23.88 0.20
CA GLY A 81 -8.71 -25.31 0.51
C GLY A 81 -9.95 -26.02 1.08
N ARG A 82 -11.14 -25.41 1.11
CA ARG A 82 -12.36 -26.03 1.68
C ARG A 82 -13.46 -26.32 0.66
#